data_AF-A0A945RWP4-F1
#
_entry.id   AF-A0A945RWP4-F1
#
_cell.length_a   1.000
_cell.length_b   1.000
_cell.length_c   1.000
_cell.angle_alpha   90.00
_cell.angle_beta   90.00
_cell.angle_gamma   90.00
#
_symmetry.space_group_name_H-M   'P 1'
#
loop_
_entity.id
_entity.type
_entity.pdbx_description
1 polymer ?
#
loop_
_entity_poly.entity_id
_entity_poly.type
_entity_poly.pdbx_seq_one_letter_code
_entity_poly.pdbx_strand_id
1 'polypeptide(L)'
;MHCTSCPQIIQLVRLDKGNAFRPKKEIWKWFEGKRDELFLADVGGEVQLGVQPVSGSESIPLVKSKVVLPDAVCRILAVSPGDQLALIERPDAIAVKRYEQVVRTGHAASLIDDESPVAVVRTLTRNAEPEELLADLGEASKGVTLHHDPLAYLSGKTSFEAWAARQQLGAAEPSGDDVRRSLAEERLNGQLPDGSWDGNLVVTTRRLRELSELGMDRSDACVARGAEWLLTRPESPHNPGMFFLTDALVEKQMAVVADRQQGRGGRFRDRKKREIARARLGDDHAPDPCAPRLMWPNAYAIEALIALGLEAHPRAQRALDSLEPAGWCECSYQHGVNGLVQQHPLTEERLLTLEEEFLERFRNGGAERAEDYNSVESRRVTALVTGSTTTYSVGLPRHFQPCEMITVKALHRTLRPRLRRLCEAYLWHFVARQHGPGGRFAGNSRHMGAFFYLDLFARYDHPAAKIAILRSLPWLVEEQNADGSWGEGDGKDAATRVVLAALQCVSLISRAQCPELAGPSD
;
A
#
# COMPACT_ATOMS: atom_id res chain seq x y z
N MET A 1 12.53 -11.39 -16.54
CA MET A 1 11.65 -12.03 -17.53
C MET A 1 10.45 -12.62 -16.80
N HIS A 2 9.23 -12.16 -17.07
CA HIS A 2 8.02 -12.75 -16.50
C HIS A 2 7.69 -14.04 -17.26
N CYS A 3 7.80 -15.19 -16.60
CA CYS A 3 7.42 -16.48 -17.16
C CYS A 3 5.88 -16.55 -17.22
N THR A 4 5.31 -16.55 -18.42
CA THR A 4 3.86 -16.66 -18.65
C THR A 4 3.29 -18.07 -18.42
N SER A 5 4.05 -19.02 -17.89
CA SER A 5 3.54 -20.39 -17.71
C SER A 5 4.22 -21.17 -16.58
N CYS A 6 4.37 -20.58 -15.39
CA CYS A 6 4.63 -21.41 -14.20
C CYS A 6 3.39 -22.30 -13.97
N PRO A 7 3.52 -23.64 -13.83
CA PRO A 7 2.39 -24.50 -13.50
C PRO A 7 1.74 -24.07 -12.20
N GLN A 8 0.43 -23.86 -12.18
CA GLN A 8 -0.31 -23.39 -11.02
C GLN A 8 -0.97 -24.53 -10.25
N ILE A 9 -1.07 -24.37 -8.92
CA ILE A 9 -1.99 -25.17 -8.12
C ILE A 9 -3.41 -24.70 -8.45
N ILE A 10 -4.18 -25.58 -9.08
CA ILE A 10 -5.56 -25.30 -9.53
C ILE A 10 -6.61 -25.69 -8.49
N GLN A 11 -6.25 -26.56 -7.53
CA GLN A 11 -7.06 -26.85 -6.35
C GLN A 11 -6.23 -27.51 -5.26
N LEU A 12 -6.54 -27.17 -4.00
CA LEU A 12 -6.17 -27.95 -2.83
C LEU A 12 -7.36 -28.80 -2.41
N VAL A 13 -7.14 -30.10 -2.18
CA VAL A 13 -8.18 -31.05 -1.73
C VAL A 13 -7.70 -31.78 -0.48
N ARG A 14 -8.65 -32.22 0.35
CA ARG A 14 -8.36 -33.12 1.47
C ARG A 14 -8.77 -34.54 1.10
N LEU A 15 -7.89 -35.50 1.37
CA LEU A 15 -8.16 -36.91 1.15
C LEU A 15 -9.16 -37.42 2.20
N ASP A 16 -10.22 -38.11 1.77
CA ASP A 16 -11.20 -38.69 2.68
C ASP A 16 -10.81 -40.10 3.18
N LYS A 17 -11.65 -40.69 4.05
CA LYS A 17 -11.42 -42.02 4.63
C LYS A 17 -11.33 -43.17 3.61
N GLY A 18 -11.81 -42.96 2.39
CA GLY A 18 -11.76 -43.95 1.30
C GLY A 18 -10.64 -43.67 0.31
N ASN A 19 -9.60 -42.94 0.70
CA ASN A 19 -8.53 -42.47 -0.20
C ASN A 19 -9.08 -41.70 -1.41
N ALA A 20 -10.20 -41.01 -1.23
CA ALA A 20 -10.88 -40.32 -2.32
C ALA A 20 -10.91 -38.80 -2.10
N PHE A 21 -10.94 -38.06 -3.19
CA PHE A 21 -11.13 -36.61 -3.17
C PHE A 21 -12.07 -36.16 -4.29
N ARG A 22 -12.61 -34.94 -4.17
CA ARG A 22 -13.55 -34.38 -5.16
C ARG A 22 -12.94 -33.16 -5.85
N PRO A 23 -12.55 -33.29 -7.14
CA PRO A 23 -12.23 -32.13 -7.97
C PRO A 23 -13.42 -31.17 -8.09
N LYS A 24 -13.14 -29.87 -8.09
CA LYS A 24 -14.10 -28.79 -8.36
C LYS A 24 -14.67 -28.92 -9.77
N LYS A 25 -15.88 -28.37 -9.99
CA LYS A 25 -16.59 -28.48 -11.28
C LYS A 25 -15.73 -27.97 -12.45
N GLU A 26 -14.96 -26.93 -12.19
CA GLU A 26 -14.10 -26.23 -13.15
C GLU A 26 -12.90 -27.09 -13.58
N ILE A 27 -12.39 -27.97 -12.71
CA ILE A 27 -11.30 -28.88 -13.06
C ILE A 27 -11.74 -29.85 -14.14
N TRP A 28 -12.99 -30.31 -14.14
CA TRP A 28 -13.50 -31.20 -15.19
C TRP A 28 -13.50 -30.58 -16.58
N LYS A 29 -13.38 -29.25 -16.69
CA LYS A 29 -13.20 -28.58 -18.00
C LYS A 29 -11.83 -28.90 -18.63
N TRP A 30 -10.80 -29.15 -17.81
CA TRP A 30 -9.47 -29.59 -18.29
C TRP A 30 -9.51 -30.95 -18.98
N PHE A 31 -10.48 -31.78 -18.61
CA PHE A 31 -10.69 -33.10 -19.15
C PHE A 31 -11.73 -33.14 -20.28
N GLU A 32 -12.05 -31.99 -20.89
CA GLU A 32 -13.06 -31.82 -21.96
C GLU A 32 -14.46 -32.37 -21.60
N GLY A 33 -14.76 -32.54 -20.31
CA GLY A 33 -16.01 -33.16 -19.87
C GLY A 33 -16.07 -34.69 -19.99
N LYS A 34 -14.96 -35.36 -20.31
CA LYS A 34 -14.82 -36.82 -20.23
C LYS A 34 -14.78 -37.21 -18.76
N ARG A 35 -15.92 -37.71 -18.25
CA ARG A 35 -16.15 -38.01 -16.83
C ARG A 35 -16.33 -39.48 -16.53
N ASP A 36 -16.17 -40.33 -17.53
CA ASP A 36 -16.53 -41.74 -17.41
C ASP A 36 -15.31 -42.58 -17.02
N GLU A 37 -14.10 -42.14 -17.36
CA GLU A 37 -12.85 -42.84 -17.08
C GLU A 37 -11.67 -41.85 -16.98
N LEU A 38 -10.83 -41.97 -15.94
CA LEU A 38 -9.56 -41.26 -15.79
C LEU A 38 -8.42 -42.27 -15.77
N PHE A 39 -7.27 -41.88 -16.29
CA PHE A 39 -6.05 -42.69 -16.26
C PHE A 39 -5.05 -42.05 -15.32
N LEU A 40 -4.44 -42.87 -14.47
CA LEU A 40 -3.35 -42.47 -13.61
C LEU A 40 -2.06 -43.09 -14.10
N ALA A 41 -1.06 -42.25 -14.33
CA ALA A 41 0.25 -42.68 -14.76
C ALA A 41 1.32 -42.16 -13.81
N ASP A 42 2.36 -42.96 -13.60
CA ASP A 42 3.64 -42.49 -13.09
C ASP A 42 4.49 -42.02 -14.28
N VAL A 43 4.67 -40.71 -14.40
CA VAL A 43 5.45 -40.08 -15.47
C VAL A 43 6.73 -39.51 -14.84
N GLY A 44 7.80 -40.32 -14.85
CA GLY A 44 9.10 -39.89 -14.32
C GLY A 44 9.12 -39.65 -12.80
N GLY A 45 8.36 -40.44 -12.04
CA GLY A 45 8.19 -40.32 -10.59
C GLY A 45 7.06 -39.37 -10.17
N GLU A 46 6.36 -38.76 -11.12
CA GLU A 46 5.23 -37.86 -10.89
C GLU A 46 3.90 -38.56 -11.19
N VAL A 47 2.99 -38.53 -10.23
CA VAL A 47 1.64 -39.07 -10.37
C VAL A 47 0.76 -38.07 -11.13
N GLN A 48 0.27 -38.47 -12.31
CA GLN A 48 -0.56 -37.62 -13.17
C GLN A 48 -1.91 -38.27 -13.49
N LEU A 49 -2.98 -37.46 -13.44
CA LEU A 49 -4.33 -37.79 -13.88
C LEU A 49 -4.58 -37.23 -15.28
N GLY A 50 -4.97 -38.10 -16.21
CA GLY A 50 -5.31 -37.75 -17.60
C GLY A 50 -6.60 -38.42 -18.08
N VAL A 51 -7.05 -38.05 -19.29
CA VAL A 51 -8.22 -38.64 -19.97
C VAL A 51 -7.86 -39.63 -21.07
N GLN A 52 -6.57 -39.74 -21.40
CA GLN A 52 -6.08 -40.69 -22.39
C GLN A 52 -5.12 -41.67 -21.70
N PRO A 53 -5.20 -42.97 -22.01
CA PRO A 53 -4.24 -43.93 -21.51
C PRO A 53 -2.86 -43.62 -22.09
N VAL A 54 -1.85 -43.65 -21.23
CA VAL A 54 -0.44 -43.62 -21.61
C VAL A 54 0.21 -44.93 -21.20
N SER A 55 1.39 -45.24 -21.73
CA SER A 55 2.06 -46.50 -21.40
C SER A 55 2.27 -46.62 -19.89
N GLY A 56 1.80 -47.73 -19.29
CA GLY A 56 1.87 -47.96 -17.85
C GLY A 56 0.79 -47.27 -17.00
N SER A 57 -0.20 -46.59 -17.60
CA SER A 57 -1.30 -45.98 -16.85
C SER A 57 -2.36 -46.99 -16.42
N GLU A 58 -2.91 -46.83 -15.22
CA GLU A 58 -4.05 -47.60 -14.72
C GLU A 58 -5.35 -46.79 -14.83
N SER A 59 -6.46 -47.44 -15.20
CA SER A 59 -7.78 -46.82 -15.18
C SER A 59 -8.26 -46.67 -13.74
N ILE A 60 -8.73 -45.47 -13.38
CA ILE A 60 -9.26 -45.16 -12.05
C ILE A 60 -10.77 -44.98 -12.11
N PRO A 61 -11.54 -45.73 -11.29
CA PRO A 61 -12.98 -45.58 -11.23
C PRO A 61 -13.38 -44.23 -10.59
N LEU A 62 -14.34 -43.56 -11.22
CA LEU A 62 -14.99 -42.37 -10.68
C LEU A 62 -16.22 -42.74 -9.86
N VAL A 63 -16.14 -42.67 -8.53
CA VAL A 63 -17.26 -43.01 -7.64
C VAL A 63 -17.97 -41.74 -7.19
N LYS A 64 -19.20 -41.50 -7.67
CA LYS A 64 -20.00 -40.30 -7.32
C LYS A 64 -19.23 -38.98 -7.53
N SER A 65 -18.50 -38.90 -8.65
CA SER A 65 -17.62 -37.76 -9.01
C SER A 65 -16.47 -37.52 -8.02
N LYS A 66 -16.00 -38.58 -7.35
CA LYS A 66 -14.74 -38.58 -6.61
C LYS A 66 -13.70 -39.41 -7.35
N VAL A 67 -12.46 -38.96 -7.31
CA VAL A 67 -11.29 -39.72 -7.74
C VAL A 67 -10.84 -40.53 -6.53
N VAL A 68 -10.72 -41.85 -6.69
CA VAL A 68 -10.24 -42.77 -5.65
C VAL A 68 -8.80 -43.13 -5.95
N LEU A 69 -7.86 -42.77 -5.07
CA LEU A 69 -6.46 -43.10 -5.26
C LEU A 69 -6.18 -44.55 -4.82
N PRO A 70 -5.52 -45.37 -5.65
CA PRO A 70 -5.05 -46.69 -5.25
C PRO A 70 -4.07 -46.61 -4.08
N ASP A 71 -4.04 -47.63 -3.21
CA ASP A 71 -3.16 -47.66 -2.05
C ASP A 71 -1.66 -47.55 -2.41
N ALA A 72 -1.26 -48.07 -3.58
CA ALA A 72 0.10 -47.94 -4.09
C ALA A 72 0.47 -46.47 -4.33
N VAL A 73 -0.47 -45.68 -4.83
CA VAL A 73 -0.30 -44.25 -5.12
C VAL A 73 -0.27 -43.45 -3.82
N CYS A 74 -1.13 -43.79 -2.85
CA CYS A 74 -1.06 -43.20 -1.52
C CYS A 74 0.30 -43.44 -0.85
N ARG A 75 0.91 -44.63 -1.05
CA ARG A 75 2.28 -44.92 -0.58
C ARG A 75 3.34 -44.10 -1.31
N ILE A 76 3.26 -43.95 -2.63
CA ILE A 76 4.20 -43.13 -3.43
C ILE A 76 4.16 -41.67 -2.99
N LEU A 77 2.95 -41.12 -2.82
CA LEU A 77 2.76 -39.74 -2.37
C LEU A 77 3.02 -39.56 -0.86
N ALA A 78 3.17 -40.66 -0.11
CA ALA A 78 3.27 -40.69 1.34
C ALA A 78 2.15 -39.91 2.03
N VAL A 79 0.90 -40.27 1.71
CA VAL A 79 -0.33 -39.64 2.21
C VAL A 79 -1.30 -40.63 2.84
N SER A 80 -2.11 -40.13 3.76
CA SER A 80 -3.18 -40.83 4.49
C SER A 80 -4.48 -40.01 4.47
N PRO A 81 -5.64 -40.62 4.82
CA PRO A 81 -6.88 -39.88 5.01
C PRO A 81 -6.71 -38.69 5.96
N GLY A 82 -7.17 -37.50 5.51
CA GLY A 82 -7.01 -36.23 6.22
C GLY A 82 -5.92 -35.33 5.64
N ASP A 83 -4.95 -35.88 4.91
CA ASP A 83 -3.88 -35.11 4.29
C ASP A 83 -4.40 -34.25 3.14
N GLN A 84 -3.67 -33.17 2.87
CA GLN A 84 -3.95 -32.28 1.74
C GLN A 84 -3.16 -32.70 0.51
N LEU A 85 -3.81 -32.58 -0.65
CA LEU A 85 -3.22 -32.78 -1.96
C LEU A 85 -3.31 -31.48 -2.77
N ALA A 86 -2.25 -31.18 -3.50
CA ALA A 86 -2.25 -30.17 -4.55
C ALA A 86 -2.53 -30.83 -5.89
N LEU A 87 -3.53 -30.29 -6.59
CA LEU A 87 -3.80 -30.57 -7.99
C LEU A 87 -3.12 -29.47 -8.81
N ILE A 88 -2.16 -29.83 -9.64
CA ILE A 88 -1.30 -28.89 -10.38
C ILE A 88 -1.51 -29.11 -11.87
N GLU A 89 -1.70 -28.02 -12.60
CA GLU A 89 -1.87 -28.11 -14.05
C GLU A 89 -0.60 -28.62 -14.75
N ARG A 90 -0.81 -29.46 -15.75
CA ARG A 90 0.16 -29.86 -16.78
C ARG A 90 -0.51 -29.67 -18.15
N PRO A 91 0.23 -29.62 -19.27
CA PRO A 91 -0.35 -29.39 -20.59
C PRO A 91 -1.56 -30.27 -20.93
N ASP A 92 -1.51 -31.57 -20.62
CA ASP A 92 -2.56 -32.55 -20.95
C ASP A 92 -3.01 -33.41 -19.75
N ALA A 93 -2.63 -33.00 -18.54
CA ALA A 93 -2.86 -33.78 -17.33
C ALA A 93 -2.95 -32.89 -16.09
N ILE A 94 -3.25 -33.51 -14.96
CA ILE A 94 -3.19 -32.89 -13.64
C ILE A 94 -2.24 -33.70 -12.78
N ALA A 95 -1.15 -33.09 -12.32
CA ALA A 95 -0.30 -33.72 -11.34
C ALA A 95 -0.99 -33.72 -9.96
N VAL A 96 -0.96 -34.86 -9.29
CA VAL A 96 -1.47 -35.05 -7.93
C VAL A 96 -0.28 -35.18 -7.00
N LYS A 97 -0.14 -34.25 -6.05
CA LYS A 97 0.99 -34.23 -5.12
C LYS A 97 0.52 -34.05 -3.70
N ARG A 98 1.27 -34.59 -2.75
CA ARG A 98 1.10 -34.22 -1.34
C ARG A 98 1.33 -32.72 -1.18
N TYR A 99 0.51 -32.06 -0.38
CA TYR A 99 0.67 -30.64 -0.08
C TYR A 99 0.88 -30.45 1.41
N GLU A 100 1.89 -29.65 1.74
CA GLU A 100 2.19 -29.23 3.11
C GLU A 100 2.43 -27.73 3.10
N GLN A 101 1.96 -27.05 4.16
CA GLN A 101 2.34 -25.67 4.42
C GLN A 101 3.24 -25.62 5.65
N VAL A 102 4.39 -24.97 5.51
CA VAL A 102 5.32 -24.69 6.60
C VAL A 102 5.31 -23.19 6.84
N VAL A 103 5.19 -22.80 8.11
CA VAL A 103 5.27 -21.40 8.53
C VAL A 103 6.56 -21.22 9.32
N ARG A 104 7.36 -20.24 8.92
CA ARG A 104 8.58 -19.82 9.62
C ARG A 104 8.66 -18.30 9.71
N THR A 105 9.65 -17.79 10.43
CA THR A 105 9.85 -16.36 10.63
C THR A 105 11.14 -15.89 9.93
N GLY A 106 11.17 -14.66 9.44
CA GLY A 106 12.35 -14.07 8.84
C GLY A 106 12.26 -12.55 8.64
N HIS A 107 13.29 -11.95 8.05
CA HIS A 107 13.37 -10.48 7.90
C HIS A 107 12.34 -9.88 6.93
N ALA A 108 11.83 -10.67 5.99
CA ALA A 108 10.83 -10.24 5.02
C ALA A 108 9.86 -11.37 4.72
N ALA A 109 8.58 -11.02 4.62
CA ALA A 109 7.56 -11.98 4.25
C ALA A 109 7.78 -12.47 2.83
N SER A 110 7.75 -13.79 2.65
CA SER A 110 7.91 -14.45 1.35
C SER A 110 7.06 -15.71 1.30
N LEU A 111 6.56 -16.05 0.12
CA LEU A 111 5.84 -17.29 -0.10
C LEU A 111 6.51 -18.07 -1.22
N ILE A 112 6.91 -19.31 -0.92
CA ILE A 112 7.67 -20.16 -1.83
C ILE A 112 6.99 -21.53 -1.90
N ASP A 113 6.86 -22.09 -3.10
CA ASP A 113 6.49 -23.48 -3.30
C ASP A 113 7.73 -24.27 -3.75
N ASP A 114 8.19 -25.21 -2.95
CA ASP A 114 9.18 -26.20 -3.37
C ASP A 114 8.46 -27.45 -3.87
N GLU A 115 8.58 -27.72 -5.17
CA GLU A 115 7.90 -28.81 -5.84
C GLU A 115 8.88 -29.92 -6.22
N SER A 116 8.60 -31.12 -5.73
CA SER A 116 9.23 -32.39 -6.13
C SER A 116 8.24 -33.21 -6.96
N PRO A 117 8.63 -34.38 -7.53
CA PRO A 117 7.70 -35.24 -8.25
C PRO A 117 6.46 -35.67 -7.45
N VAL A 118 6.58 -35.82 -6.12
CA VAL A 118 5.49 -36.36 -5.27
C VAL A 118 4.87 -35.35 -4.30
N ALA A 119 5.50 -34.19 -4.08
CA ALA A 119 5.06 -33.23 -3.07
C ALA A 119 5.30 -31.77 -3.46
N VAL A 120 4.47 -30.89 -2.92
CA VAL A 120 4.70 -29.44 -2.84
C VAL A 120 4.73 -29.03 -1.38
N VAL A 121 5.81 -28.35 -0.98
CA VAL A 121 5.90 -27.69 0.32
C VAL A 121 5.77 -26.18 0.10
N ARG A 122 4.66 -25.60 0.56
CA ARG A 122 4.46 -24.15 0.58
C ARG A 122 5.07 -23.59 1.85
N THR A 123 6.18 -22.88 1.73
CA THR A 123 6.80 -22.19 2.86
C THR A 123 6.36 -20.73 2.90
N LEU A 124 5.54 -20.38 3.90
CA LEU A 124 5.30 -18.99 4.29
C LEU A 124 6.38 -18.56 5.28
N THR A 125 7.22 -17.63 4.87
CA THR A 125 8.05 -16.88 5.81
C THR A 125 7.26 -15.65 6.23
N ARG A 126 6.93 -15.57 7.51
CA ARG A 126 6.29 -14.41 8.16
C ARG A 126 7.36 -13.40 8.54
N ASN A 127 6.98 -12.12 8.58
CA ASN A 127 7.85 -11.11 9.18
C ASN A 127 8.05 -11.44 10.67
N ALA A 128 9.28 -11.27 11.15
CA ALA A 128 9.60 -11.30 12.57
C ALA A 128 8.83 -10.22 13.36
N GLU A 129 8.85 -10.35 14.67
CA GLU A 129 8.30 -9.32 15.54
C GLU A 129 9.00 -7.97 15.28
N PRO A 130 8.28 -6.84 15.35
CA PRO A 130 8.83 -5.54 15.00
C PRO A 130 10.15 -5.20 15.69
N GLU A 131 10.29 -5.54 16.96
CA GLU A 131 11.48 -5.23 17.77
C GLU A 131 12.71 -6.01 17.30
N GLU A 132 12.54 -7.30 17.05
CA GLU A 132 13.58 -8.19 16.50
C GLU A 132 13.99 -7.70 15.11
N LEU A 133 13.00 -7.45 14.25
CA LEU A 133 13.24 -7.01 12.89
C LEU A 133 13.95 -5.66 12.84
N LEU A 134 13.58 -4.71 13.71
CA LEU A 134 14.25 -3.42 13.79
C LEU A 134 15.71 -3.55 14.25
N ALA A 135 15.98 -4.41 15.22
CA ALA A 135 17.34 -4.68 15.67
C ALA A 135 18.19 -5.25 14.51
N ASP A 136 17.67 -6.25 13.81
CA ASP A 136 18.35 -6.90 12.70
C ASP A 136 18.60 -5.94 11.52
N LEU A 137 17.57 -5.19 11.12
CA LEU A 137 17.69 -4.20 10.05
C LEU A 137 18.62 -3.05 10.44
N GLY A 138 18.59 -2.64 11.72
CA GLY A 138 19.51 -1.65 12.27
C GLY A 138 20.95 -2.12 12.17
N GLU A 139 21.24 -3.36 12.57
CA GLU A 139 22.57 -3.96 12.44
C GLU A 139 23.00 -4.05 10.97
N ALA A 140 22.12 -4.56 10.10
CA ALA A 140 22.39 -4.68 8.66
C ALA A 140 22.61 -3.32 7.98
N SER A 141 22.07 -2.23 8.53
CA SER A 141 22.24 -0.88 8.03
C SER A 141 23.55 -0.21 8.48
N LYS A 142 24.29 -0.80 9.43
CA LYS A 142 25.57 -0.23 9.88
C LYS A 142 26.58 -0.23 8.74
N GLY A 143 27.19 0.94 8.51
CA GLY A 143 28.17 1.12 7.44
C GLY A 143 27.56 1.32 6.05
N VAL A 144 26.23 1.31 5.91
CA VAL A 144 25.58 1.77 4.68
C VAL A 144 25.92 3.25 4.48
N THR A 145 26.49 3.56 3.32
CA THR A 145 26.89 4.91 2.92
C THR A 145 26.32 5.24 1.56
N LEU A 146 25.98 6.51 1.36
CA LEU A 146 25.56 7.03 0.05
C LEU A 146 26.76 7.03 -0.90
N HIS A 147 26.49 6.79 -2.19
CA HIS A 147 27.53 6.82 -3.23
C HIS A 147 28.01 8.24 -3.53
N HIS A 148 27.11 9.21 -3.42
CA HIS A 148 27.34 10.61 -3.77
C HIS A 148 26.83 11.54 -2.67
N ASP A 149 27.42 12.74 -2.57
CA ASP A 149 27.00 13.74 -1.60
C ASP A 149 25.70 14.44 -2.06
N PRO A 150 24.57 14.28 -1.36
CA PRO A 150 23.33 14.96 -1.71
C PRO A 150 23.39 16.47 -1.50
N LEU A 151 24.27 17.00 -0.63
CA LEU A 151 24.41 18.45 -0.45
C LEU A 151 25.05 19.11 -1.67
N ALA A 152 25.96 18.42 -2.36
CA ALA A 152 26.51 18.88 -3.63
C ALA A 152 25.42 19.10 -4.69
N TYR A 153 24.41 18.23 -4.75
CA TYR A 153 23.25 18.40 -5.63
C TYR A 153 22.41 19.63 -5.27
N LEU A 154 22.18 19.84 -3.97
CA LEU A 154 21.27 20.86 -3.45
C LEU A 154 21.87 22.27 -3.45
N SER A 155 23.19 22.38 -3.49
CA SER A 155 23.89 23.66 -3.35
C SER A 155 23.48 24.66 -4.44
N GLY A 156 23.14 25.89 -4.03
CA GLY A 156 22.77 26.99 -4.92
C GLY A 156 21.41 26.85 -5.63
N LYS A 157 20.68 25.74 -5.47
CA LYS A 157 19.32 25.59 -6.03
C LYS A 157 18.34 26.50 -5.32
N THR A 158 17.38 27.02 -6.07
CA THR A 158 16.36 27.96 -5.55
C THR A 158 14.94 27.38 -5.55
N SER A 159 14.76 26.13 -5.97
CA SER A 159 13.46 25.47 -5.91
C SER A 159 13.00 25.28 -4.46
N PHE A 160 11.67 25.25 -4.26
CA PHE A 160 11.08 25.02 -2.94
C PHE A 160 11.57 23.72 -2.29
N GLU A 161 11.60 22.62 -3.05
CA GLU A 161 12.00 21.31 -2.54
C GLU A 161 13.49 21.28 -2.15
N ALA A 162 14.37 21.92 -2.93
CA ALA A 162 15.78 22.00 -2.59
C ALA A 162 16.06 22.92 -1.40
N TRP A 163 15.33 24.04 -1.29
CA TRP A 163 15.37 24.89 -0.10
C TRP A 163 14.92 24.09 1.14
N ALA A 164 13.77 23.43 1.08
CA ALA A 164 13.21 22.67 2.20
C ALA A 164 14.12 21.51 2.62
N ALA A 165 14.71 20.78 1.66
CA ALA A 165 15.67 19.72 1.95
C ALA A 165 16.91 20.23 2.71
N ARG A 166 17.46 21.38 2.33
CA ARG A 166 18.60 22.00 3.03
C ARG A 166 18.24 22.44 4.44
N GLN A 167 17.07 23.08 4.63
CA GLN A 167 16.58 23.45 5.96
C GLN A 167 16.44 22.21 6.85
N GLN A 168 15.89 21.13 6.28
CA GLN A 168 15.71 19.88 7.00
C GLN A 168 17.03 19.26 7.46
N LEU A 169 18.09 19.39 6.66
CA LEU A 169 19.44 18.91 6.99
C LEU A 169 20.23 19.84 7.91
N GLY A 170 19.72 21.04 8.22
CA GLY A 170 20.50 22.07 8.90
C GLY A 170 21.62 22.65 8.03
N ALA A 171 21.57 22.46 6.71
CA ALA A 171 22.57 22.96 5.76
C ALA A 171 22.08 24.25 5.10
N ALA A 172 21.55 25.18 5.91
CA ALA A 172 21.05 26.46 5.42
C ALA A 172 22.19 27.31 4.85
N GLU A 173 22.01 27.84 3.64
CA GLU A 173 22.96 28.76 3.02
C GLU A 173 22.70 30.21 3.47
N PRO A 174 23.71 31.11 3.42
CA PRO A 174 23.53 32.53 3.75
C PRO A 174 22.44 33.22 2.91
N SER A 175 22.24 32.81 1.66
CA SER A 175 21.17 33.31 0.79
C SER A 175 19.78 32.70 1.09
N GLY A 176 19.69 31.79 2.07
CA GLY A 176 18.51 31.00 2.37
C GLY A 176 17.28 31.83 2.73
N ASP A 177 17.47 32.98 3.39
CA ASP A 177 16.38 33.89 3.73
C ASP A 177 15.85 34.65 2.52
N ASP A 178 16.73 35.05 1.59
CA ASP A 178 16.32 35.70 0.35
C ASP A 178 15.58 34.71 -0.57
N VAL A 179 16.07 33.46 -0.64
CA VAL A 179 15.38 32.37 -1.35
C VAL A 179 14.01 32.10 -0.71
N ARG A 180 13.93 32.01 0.64
CA ARG A 180 12.66 31.82 1.36
C ARG A 180 11.66 32.93 1.04
N ARG A 181 12.10 34.20 1.08
CA ARG A 181 11.25 35.36 0.78
C ARG A 181 10.77 35.33 -0.67
N SER A 182 11.66 35.08 -1.62
CA SER A 182 11.31 34.98 -3.04
C SER A 182 10.32 33.84 -3.31
N LEU A 183 10.52 32.67 -2.68
CA LEU A 183 9.58 31.55 -2.75
C LEU A 183 8.21 31.93 -2.18
N ALA A 184 8.17 32.61 -1.03
CA ALA A 184 6.92 33.08 -0.43
C ALA A 184 6.18 34.05 -1.35
N GLU A 185 6.87 35.06 -1.88
CA GLU A 185 6.31 36.00 -2.85
C GLU A 185 5.76 35.29 -4.09
N GLU A 186 6.47 34.29 -4.63
CA GLU A 186 5.98 33.47 -5.76
C GLU A 186 4.67 32.73 -5.42
N ARG A 187 4.54 32.19 -4.20
CA ARG A 187 3.32 31.49 -3.76
C ARG A 187 2.17 32.46 -3.50
N LEU A 188 2.47 33.66 -3.01
CA LEU A 188 1.48 34.71 -2.77
C LEU A 188 0.93 35.31 -4.07
N ASN A 189 1.76 35.39 -5.11
CA ASN A 189 1.38 35.92 -6.41
C ASN A 189 0.23 35.11 -7.06
N GLY A 190 -0.65 35.83 -7.77
CA GLY A 190 -1.77 35.23 -8.49
C GLY A 190 -2.97 34.83 -7.61
N GLN A 191 -2.97 35.16 -6.31
CA GLN A 191 -4.17 35.00 -5.48
C GLN A 191 -5.29 35.88 -6.05
N LEU A 192 -6.46 35.26 -6.28
CA LEU A 192 -7.66 35.95 -6.75
C LEU A 192 -8.30 36.78 -5.63
N PRO A 193 -9.17 37.76 -5.95
CA PRO A 193 -9.86 38.57 -4.96
C PRO A 193 -10.70 37.78 -3.95
N ASP A 194 -11.15 36.57 -4.32
CA ASP A 194 -11.90 35.68 -3.42
C ASP A 194 -11.01 34.94 -2.41
N GLY A 195 -9.67 35.07 -2.51
CA GLY A 195 -8.68 34.41 -1.65
C GLY A 195 -8.14 33.09 -2.21
N SER A 196 -8.73 32.56 -3.28
CA SER A 196 -8.26 31.33 -3.90
C SER A 196 -7.08 31.54 -4.83
N TRP A 197 -6.38 30.46 -5.14
CA TRP A 197 -5.52 30.38 -6.31
C TRP A 197 -6.26 29.60 -7.40
N ASP A 198 -6.44 30.23 -8.55
CA ASP A 198 -7.14 29.70 -9.74
C ASP A 198 -8.60 29.24 -9.52
N GLY A 199 -9.26 29.68 -8.44
CA GLY A 199 -10.57 29.13 -8.06
C GLY A 199 -10.51 27.61 -7.79
N ASN A 200 -9.34 27.09 -7.46
CA ASN A 200 -9.04 25.67 -7.43
C ASN A 200 -8.65 25.24 -6.02
N LEU A 201 -9.45 24.34 -5.44
CA LEU A 201 -9.24 23.85 -4.08
C LEU A 201 -7.85 23.25 -3.91
N VAL A 202 -7.41 22.41 -4.85
CA VAL A 202 -6.16 21.65 -4.72
C VAL A 202 -4.93 22.55 -4.82
N VAL A 203 -4.98 23.55 -5.70
CA VAL A 203 -3.91 24.54 -5.83
C VAL A 203 -3.87 25.43 -4.59
N THR A 204 -5.04 25.89 -4.12
CA THR A 204 -5.16 26.72 -2.93
C THR A 204 -4.62 26.02 -1.68
N THR A 205 -5.00 24.75 -1.46
CA THR A 205 -4.50 23.98 -0.31
C THR A 205 -3.00 23.73 -0.39
N ARG A 206 -2.46 23.43 -1.58
CA ARG A 206 -1.02 23.30 -1.80
C ARG A 206 -0.28 24.60 -1.47
N ARG A 207 -0.75 25.75 -1.98
CA ARG A 207 -0.16 27.06 -1.69
C ARG A 207 -0.16 27.36 -0.19
N LEU A 208 -1.28 27.14 0.49
CA LEU A 208 -1.38 27.35 1.94
C LEU A 208 -0.40 26.47 2.73
N ARG A 209 -0.25 25.19 2.35
CA ARG A 209 0.73 24.29 2.97
C ARG A 209 2.17 24.76 2.73
N GLU A 210 2.53 25.09 1.49
CA GLU A 210 3.88 25.57 1.15
C GLU A 210 4.21 26.90 1.85
N LEU A 211 3.25 27.82 1.95
CA LEU A 211 3.40 29.07 2.70
C LEU A 211 3.64 28.82 4.19
N SER A 212 2.93 27.85 4.78
CA SER A 212 3.18 27.42 6.17
C SER A 212 4.59 26.86 6.35
N GLU A 213 5.08 26.03 5.43
CA GLU A 213 6.45 25.51 5.46
C GLU A 213 7.51 26.61 5.28
N LEU A 214 7.19 27.70 4.57
CA LEU A 214 8.02 28.90 4.45
C LEU A 214 7.98 29.80 5.70
N GLY A 215 7.25 29.39 6.74
CA GLY A 215 7.14 30.09 8.02
C GLY A 215 6.08 31.20 8.03
N MET A 216 5.15 31.20 7.08
CA MET A 216 4.01 32.12 7.10
C MET A 216 2.83 31.52 7.86
N ASP A 217 2.01 32.39 8.44
CA ASP A 217 0.82 31.99 9.18
C ASP A 217 -0.36 32.93 8.88
N ARG A 218 -1.43 32.79 9.68
CA ARG A 218 -2.68 33.54 9.49
C ARG A 218 -2.59 35.03 9.86
N SER A 219 -1.46 35.51 10.37
CA SER A 219 -1.22 36.94 10.54
C SER A 219 -1.02 37.63 9.19
N ASP A 220 -0.59 36.89 8.16
CA ASP A 220 -0.53 37.38 6.78
C ASP A 220 -1.93 37.43 6.15
N ALA A 221 -2.27 38.57 5.56
CA ALA A 221 -3.61 38.81 5.00
C ALA A 221 -3.96 37.89 3.83
N CYS A 222 -2.98 37.51 2.99
CA CYS A 222 -3.21 36.60 1.88
C CYS A 222 -3.45 35.18 2.39
N VAL A 223 -2.65 34.72 3.37
CA VAL A 223 -2.85 33.41 4.01
C VAL A 223 -4.21 33.34 4.69
N ALA A 224 -4.57 34.37 5.45
CA ALA A 224 -5.87 34.45 6.12
C ALA A 224 -7.04 34.38 5.13
N ARG A 225 -6.98 35.15 4.03
CA ARG A 225 -8.02 35.10 2.98
C ARG A 225 -8.12 33.74 2.31
N GLY A 226 -7.00 33.09 2.00
CA GLY A 226 -7.02 31.75 1.40
C GLY A 226 -7.58 30.69 2.34
N ALA A 227 -7.25 30.77 3.63
CA ALA A 227 -7.83 29.91 4.64
C ALA A 227 -9.35 30.13 4.79
N GLU A 228 -9.80 31.38 4.82
CA GLU A 228 -11.23 31.71 4.88
C GLU A 228 -11.98 31.21 3.64
N TRP A 229 -11.42 31.40 2.44
CA TRP A 229 -11.99 30.85 1.21
C TRP A 229 -12.15 29.33 1.28
N LEU A 230 -11.15 28.62 1.83
CA LEU A 230 -11.22 27.17 2.00
C LEU A 230 -12.30 26.77 3.01
N LEU A 231 -12.38 27.45 4.15
CA LEU A 231 -13.31 27.14 5.24
C LEU A 231 -14.78 27.43 4.90
N THR A 232 -15.03 28.38 3.99
CA THR A 232 -16.37 28.80 3.55
C THR A 232 -16.89 28.00 2.35
N ARG A 233 -16.11 27.03 1.84
CA ARG A 233 -16.55 26.17 0.74
C ARG A 233 -17.83 25.38 1.11
N PRO A 234 -18.76 25.22 0.16
CA PRO A 234 -19.92 24.34 0.29
C PRO A 234 -19.58 22.95 0.86
N GLU A 235 -20.39 22.46 1.80
CA GLU A 235 -20.42 21.06 2.25
C GLU A 235 -21.71 20.37 1.83
N SER A 236 -21.64 19.04 1.79
CA SER A 236 -22.82 18.19 1.78
C SER A 236 -23.26 17.87 3.20
N PRO A 237 -24.56 17.96 3.53
CA PRO A 237 -25.06 17.49 4.83
C PRO A 237 -24.85 15.99 5.05
N HIS A 238 -24.58 15.22 3.99
CA HIS A 238 -24.27 13.80 4.07
C HIS A 238 -22.81 13.51 4.42
N ASN A 239 -21.91 14.48 4.23
CA ASN A 239 -20.49 14.40 4.58
C ASN A 239 -20.08 15.68 5.31
N PRO A 240 -20.52 15.86 6.56
CA PRO A 240 -20.28 17.08 7.32
C PRO A 240 -18.79 17.40 7.42
N GLY A 241 -18.44 18.65 7.23
CA GLY A 241 -17.06 19.13 7.25
C GLY A 241 -16.28 18.88 5.96
N MET A 242 -16.69 17.92 5.13
CA MET A 242 -15.82 17.44 4.06
C MET A 242 -15.73 18.37 2.85
N PHE A 243 -14.57 18.38 2.21
CA PHE A 243 -14.24 19.23 1.07
C PHE A 243 -14.38 18.48 -0.26
N PHE A 244 -14.93 19.14 -1.27
CA PHE A 244 -15.12 18.56 -2.61
C PHE A 244 -14.20 19.24 -3.60
N LEU A 245 -13.76 18.52 -4.64
CA LEU A 245 -12.86 19.07 -5.67
C LEU A 245 -13.42 20.35 -6.33
N THR A 246 -14.74 20.47 -6.42
CA THR A 246 -15.47 21.63 -6.94
C THR A 246 -16.83 21.75 -6.25
N ASP A 247 -17.43 22.94 -6.20
CA ASP A 247 -18.75 23.15 -5.58
C ASP A 247 -19.86 22.35 -6.25
N ALA A 248 -19.85 22.26 -7.58
CA ALA A 248 -20.83 21.47 -8.34
C ALA A 248 -20.84 19.98 -7.95
N LEU A 249 -19.77 19.47 -7.32
CA LEU A 249 -19.74 18.09 -6.84
C LEU A 249 -20.52 17.90 -5.53
N VAL A 250 -20.74 18.95 -4.75
CA VAL A 250 -21.61 18.91 -3.58
C VAL A 250 -23.05 18.62 -4.01
N GLU A 251 -23.58 19.42 -4.94
CA GLU A 251 -24.92 19.23 -5.50
C GLU A 251 -25.05 17.86 -6.16
N LYS A 252 -24.04 17.45 -6.93
CA LYS A 252 -24.02 16.13 -7.56
C LYS A 252 -24.09 15.00 -6.54
N GLN A 253 -23.37 15.11 -5.42
CA GLN A 253 -23.43 14.10 -4.38
C GLN A 253 -24.82 14.04 -3.74
N MET A 254 -25.40 15.19 -3.42
CA MET A 254 -26.75 15.27 -2.86
C MET A 254 -27.78 14.61 -3.78
N ALA A 255 -27.69 14.84 -5.09
CA ALA A 255 -28.54 14.17 -6.08
C ALA A 255 -28.35 12.64 -6.08
N VAL A 256 -27.10 12.15 -6.04
CA VAL A 256 -26.81 10.71 -5.98
C VAL A 256 -27.35 10.07 -4.70
N VAL A 257 -27.29 10.77 -3.55
CA VAL A 257 -27.86 10.28 -2.30
C VAL A 257 -29.38 10.22 -2.38
N ALA A 258 -30.03 11.27 -2.89
CA ALA A 258 -31.48 11.30 -3.06
C ALA A 258 -31.98 10.19 -4.01
N ASP A 259 -31.28 9.97 -5.13
CA ASP A 259 -31.61 8.90 -6.08
C ASP A 259 -31.49 7.51 -5.44
N ARG A 260 -30.44 7.29 -4.64
CA ARG A 260 -30.24 6.05 -3.90
C ARG A 260 -31.35 5.80 -2.88
N GLN A 261 -31.78 6.84 -2.15
CA GLN A 261 -32.90 6.75 -1.21
C GLN A 261 -34.22 6.40 -1.89
N GLN A 262 -34.38 6.78 -3.16
CA GLN A 262 -35.52 6.42 -4.00
C GLN A 262 -35.37 5.07 -4.72
N GLY A 263 -34.34 4.28 -4.39
CA GLY A 263 -34.09 2.98 -5.01
C GLY A 263 -33.58 3.03 -6.46
N ARG A 264 -33.28 4.22 -7.00
CA ARG A 264 -32.81 4.39 -8.39
C ARG A 264 -31.31 4.09 -8.57
N GLY A 265 -30.60 3.85 -7.46
CA GLY A 265 -29.15 3.64 -7.46
C GLY A 265 -28.37 4.91 -7.85
N GLY A 266 -27.13 4.74 -8.29
CA GLY A 266 -26.25 5.85 -8.68
C GLY A 266 -24.84 5.70 -8.11
N ARG A 267 -23.87 6.34 -8.76
CA ARG A 267 -22.47 6.37 -8.31
C ARG A 267 -21.96 7.79 -8.37
N PHE A 268 -21.38 8.26 -7.26
CA PHE A 268 -20.69 9.55 -7.23
C PHE A 268 -19.23 9.40 -7.73
N ARG A 269 -18.66 8.20 -7.64
CA ARG A 269 -17.28 7.90 -7.98
C ARG A 269 -17.03 7.76 -9.50
N ASP A 270 -17.15 8.84 -10.27
CA ASP A 270 -16.64 8.80 -11.66
C ASP A 270 -15.24 9.37 -11.75
N ARG A 271 -14.38 8.67 -12.49
CA ARG A 271 -12.98 9.04 -12.72
C ARG A 271 -12.85 9.87 -14.00
N LYS A 272 -13.31 11.12 -13.98
CA LYS A 272 -13.15 12.00 -15.15
C LYS A 272 -11.70 12.46 -15.26
N LYS A 273 -11.12 12.38 -16.46
CA LYS A 273 -9.73 12.78 -16.73
C LYS A 273 -9.39 14.18 -16.20
N ARG A 274 -10.30 15.15 -16.39
CA ARG A 274 -10.14 16.54 -15.89
C ARG A 274 -10.09 16.64 -14.36
N GLU A 275 -10.83 15.79 -13.65
CA GLU A 275 -10.88 15.79 -12.19
C GLU A 275 -9.63 15.13 -11.61
N ILE A 276 -9.16 14.05 -12.25
CA ILE A 276 -7.86 13.42 -11.94
C ILE A 276 -6.72 14.42 -12.16
N ALA A 277 -6.70 15.09 -13.32
CA ALA A 277 -5.67 16.07 -13.64
C ALA A 277 -5.63 17.21 -12.61
N ARG A 278 -6.79 17.67 -12.14
CA ARG A 278 -6.87 18.69 -11.07
C ARG A 278 -6.41 18.15 -9.71
N ALA A 279 -6.83 16.95 -9.32
CA ALA A 279 -6.43 16.34 -8.05
C ALA A 279 -4.92 16.03 -7.97
N ARG A 280 -4.30 15.73 -9.11
CA ARG A 280 -2.85 15.50 -9.22
C ARG A 280 -2.02 16.74 -8.86
N LEU A 281 -2.56 17.95 -9.01
CA LEU A 281 -1.81 19.19 -8.74
C LEU A 281 -1.41 19.35 -7.25
N GLY A 282 -2.05 18.60 -6.34
CA GLY A 282 -1.82 18.72 -4.90
C GLY A 282 -0.61 17.95 -4.38
N ASP A 283 -0.12 16.98 -5.14
CA ASP A 283 0.94 16.07 -4.71
C ASP A 283 1.72 15.52 -5.92
N ASP A 284 3.01 15.83 -5.96
CA ASP A 284 3.88 15.48 -7.08
C ASP A 284 4.18 13.97 -7.16
N HIS A 285 3.90 13.22 -6.08
CA HIS A 285 4.14 11.78 -6.01
C HIS A 285 2.87 10.93 -6.25
N ALA A 286 1.75 11.58 -6.58
CA ALA A 286 0.45 10.95 -6.83
C ALA A 286 -0.07 11.15 -8.28
N PRO A 287 0.49 10.43 -9.27
CA PRO A 287 0.19 10.68 -10.68
C PRO A 287 -1.24 10.33 -11.14
N ASP A 288 -1.96 9.46 -10.43
CA ASP A 288 -3.34 9.09 -10.79
C ASP A 288 -4.25 8.91 -9.56
N PRO A 289 -4.78 9.98 -8.97
CA PRO A 289 -5.70 9.91 -7.84
C PRO A 289 -6.92 9.00 -8.11
N CYS A 290 -7.15 8.00 -7.24
CA CYS A 290 -8.26 7.05 -7.40
C CYS A 290 -9.63 7.63 -6.98
N ALA A 291 -9.63 8.67 -6.15
CA ALA A 291 -10.80 9.28 -5.51
C ALA A 291 -10.73 10.82 -5.61
N PRO A 292 -10.68 11.38 -6.85
CA PRO A 292 -10.35 12.77 -7.06
C PRO A 292 -11.43 13.74 -6.58
N ARG A 293 -12.65 13.28 -6.28
CA ARG A 293 -13.80 14.16 -6.03
C ARG A 293 -13.96 14.51 -4.56
N LEU A 294 -13.60 13.60 -3.66
CA LEU A 294 -13.83 13.75 -2.22
C LEU A 294 -12.59 13.44 -1.39
N MET A 295 -12.07 12.21 -1.41
CA MET A 295 -11.04 11.81 -0.43
C MET A 295 -9.73 12.58 -0.59
N TRP A 296 -9.26 12.76 -1.83
CA TRP A 296 -8.03 13.52 -2.10
C TRP A 296 -8.18 15.01 -1.73
N PRO A 297 -9.25 15.72 -2.17
CA PRO A 297 -9.56 17.07 -1.68
C PRO A 297 -9.59 17.21 -0.16
N ASN A 298 -10.17 16.24 0.56
CA ASN A 298 -10.21 16.27 2.03
C ASN A 298 -8.83 16.14 2.64
N ALA A 299 -8.01 15.21 2.15
CA ALA A 299 -6.65 15.05 2.64
C ALA A 299 -5.85 16.36 2.47
N TYR A 300 -5.90 16.99 1.29
CA TYR A 300 -5.20 18.24 1.06
C TYR A 300 -5.72 19.41 1.91
N ALA A 301 -7.04 19.55 2.03
CA ALA A 301 -7.64 20.62 2.80
C ALA A 301 -7.32 20.49 4.29
N ILE A 302 -7.44 19.28 4.84
CA ILE A 302 -7.14 19.03 6.25
C ILE A 302 -5.66 19.18 6.55
N GLU A 303 -4.76 18.70 5.68
CA GLU A 303 -3.32 18.93 5.84
C GLU A 303 -3.00 20.43 5.90
N ALA A 304 -3.56 21.22 4.99
CA ALA A 304 -3.35 22.68 4.96
C ALA A 304 -3.93 23.37 6.21
N LEU A 305 -5.11 22.97 6.68
CA LEU A 305 -5.72 23.53 7.88
C LEU A 305 -4.92 23.18 9.15
N ILE A 306 -4.43 21.94 9.26
CA ILE A 306 -3.54 21.54 10.36
C ILE A 306 -2.25 22.36 10.32
N ALA A 307 -1.62 22.51 9.15
CA ALA A 307 -0.39 23.29 8.98
C ALA A 307 -0.55 24.76 9.42
N LEU A 308 -1.73 25.35 9.21
CA LEU A 308 -2.05 26.73 9.62
C LEU A 308 -2.56 26.87 11.06
N GLY A 309 -2.58 25.78 11.84
CA GLY A 309 -3.10 25.79 13.22
C GLY A 309 -4.61 25.99 13.30
N LEU A 310 -5.36 25.58 12.27
CA LEU A 310 -6.83 25.71 12.17
C LEU A 310 -7.57 24.41 12.46
N GLU A 311 -6.90 23.41 13.03
CA GLU A 311 -7.53 22.13 13.34
C GLU A 311 -8.75 22.28 14.26
N ALA A 312 -8.70 23.21 15.22
CA ALA A 312 -9.80 23.49 16.15
C ALA A 312 -10.98 24.25 15.52
N HIS A 313 -10.88 24.69 14.26
CA HIS A 313 -11.98 25.38 13.59
C HIS A 313 -13.20 24.44 13.46
N PRO A 314 -14.45 24.90 13.70
CA PRO A 314 -15.63 24.03 13.71
C PRO A 314 -15.81 23.20 12.44
N ARG A 315 -15.44 23.77 11.28
CA ARG A 315 -15.47 23.05 10.00
C ARG A 315 -14.45 21.91 9.92
N ALA A 316 -13.24 22.14 10.41
CA ALA A 316 -12.17 21.14 10.42
C ALA A 316 -12.52 20.00 11.38
N GLN A 317 -13.03 20.32 12.58
CA GLN A 317 -13.50 19.32 13.54
C GLN A 317 -14.56 18.39 12.94
N ARG A 318 -15.61 18.93 12.31
CA ARG A 318 -16.63 18.11 11.63
C ARG A 318 -16.05 17.21 10.54
N ALA A 319 -15.04 17.68 9.81
CA ALA A 319 -14.40 16.91 8.77
C ALA A 319 -13.58 15.74 9.36
N LEU A 320 -12.87 15.98 10.47
CA LEU A 320 -12.13 14.96 11.20
C LEU A 320 -13.09 13.93 11.81
N ASP A 321 -14.22 14.36 12.37
CA ASP A 321 -15.27 13.48 12.88
C ASP A 321 -15.84 12.58 11.77
N SER A 322 -15.99 13.12 10.56
CA SER A 322 -16.39 12.34 9.38
C SER A 322 -15.34 11.31 8.95
N LEU A 323 -14.05 11.56 9.20
CA LEU A 323 -12.95 10.66 8.83
C LEU A 323 -12.64 9.62 9.92
N GLU A 324 -13.02 9.87 11.16
CA GLU A 324 -12.73 9.02 12.33
C GLU A 324 -13.20 7.56 12.23
N PRO A 325 -14.32 7.21 11.54
CA PRO A 325 -14.71 5.83 11.29
C PRO A 325 -13.74 4.97 10.46
N ALA A 326 -12.63 5.53 9.95
CA ALA A 326 -11.69 4.87 9.06
C ALA A 326 -12.31 4.48 7.69
N GLY A 327 -11.76 3.44 7.04
CA GLY A 327 -12.25 2.93 5.77
C GLY A 327 -12.19 3.96 4.64
N TRP A 328 -11.13 4.78 4.65
CA TRP A 328 -10.91 5.96 3.82
C TRP A 328 -10.87 5.63 2.33
N CYS A 329 -12.06 5.52 1.75
CA CYS A 329 -12.30 5.23 0.35
C CYS A 329 -13.49 6.01 -0.16
N GLU A 330 -13.40 6.68 -1.30
CA GLU A 330 -14.55 7.41 -1.86
C GLU A 330 -15.76 6.50 -2.09
N CYS A 331 -15.54 5.18 -2.26
CA CYS A 331 -16.60 4.18 -2.30
C CYS A 331 -17.45 4.13 -1.02
N SER A 332 -16.85 4.35 0.14
CA SER A 332 -17.51 4.37 1.45
C SER A 332 -18.21 5.70 1.72
N TYR A 333 -17.73 6.80 1.12
CA TYR A 333 -18.20 8.17 1.41
C TYR A 333 -19.13 8.76 0.35
N GLN A 334 -19.22 8.16 -0.85
CA GLN A 334 -20.07 8.64 -1.96
C GLN A 334 -21.57 8.77 -1.64
N HIS A 335 -22.05 8.10 -0.60
CA HIS A 335 -23.45 8.10 -0.19
C HIS A 335 -23.66 8.72 1.21
N GLY A 336 -22.68 9.48 1.69
CA GLY A 336 -22.66 10.01 3.04
C GLY A 336 -22.05 9.07 4.06
N VAL A 337 -21.76 9.64 5.24
CA VAL A 337 -21.13 8.93 6.36
C VAL A 337 -22.13 8.23 7.27
N ASN A 338 -23.44 8.30 7.04
CA ASN A 338 -24.45 7.74 7.96
C ASN A 338 -24.26 6.26 8.30
N GLY A 339 -23.77 5.44 7.35
CA GLY A 339 -23.44 4.03 7.61
C GLY A 339 -22.14 3.84 8.41
N LEU A 340 -21.28 4.85 8.43
CA LEU A 340 -20.03 4.91 9.19
C LEU A 340 -20.21 5.56 10.58
N VAL A 341 -21.26 6.37 10.78
CA VAL A 341 -21.55 7.05 12.06
C VAL A 341 -21.70 6.07 13.21
N GLN A 342 -22.14 4.83 12.97
CA GLN A 342 -22.19 3.79 14.01
C GLN A 342 -20.82 3.41 14.58
N GLN A 343 -19.74 3.73 13.86
CA GLN A 343 -18.36 3.49 14.25
C GLN A 343 -17.71 4.75 14.88
N HIS A 344 -18.47 5.85 15.01
CA HIS A 344 -18.06 7.08 15.67
C HIS A 344 -18.74 7.20 17.06
N PRO A 345 -18.04 7.67 18.11
CA PRO A 345 -16.62 8.04 18.11
C PRO A 345 -15.72 6.81 18.06
N LEU A 346 -14.50 6.99 17.56
CA LEU A 346 -13.47 5.95 17.58
C LEU A 346 -13.13 5.61 19.03
N THR A 347 -13.38 4.37 19.40
CA THR A 347 -13.14 3.84 20.74
C THR A 347 -11.73 3.27 20.85
N GLU A 348 -11.24 3.20 22.08
CA GLU A 348 -9.95 2.58 22.40
C GLU A 348 -9.93 1.09 22.03
N GLU A 349 -11.01 0.36 22.31
CA GLU A 349 -11.17 -1.05 21.93
C GLU A 349 -11.09 -1.26 20.42
N ARG A 350 -11.73 -0.38 19.64
CA ARG A 350 -11.68 -0.45 18.17
C ARG A 350 -10.28 -0.17 17.65
N LEU A 351 -9.55 0.78 18.23
CA LEU A 351 -8.16 1.07 17.88
C LEU A 351 -7.26 -0.13 18.13
N LEU A 352 -7.32 -0.73 19.32
CA LEU A 352 -6.55 -1.93 19.66
C LEU A 352 -6.84 -3.07 18.68
N THR A 353 -8.12 -3.29 18.37
CA THR A 353 -8.53 -4.33 17.40
C THR A 353 -7.92 -4.08 16.02
N LEU A 354 -7.98 -2.84 15.51
CA LEU A 354 -7.41 -2.48 14.21
C LEU A 354 -5.88 -2.60 14.18
N GLU A 355 -5.21 -2.21 15.26
CA GLU A 355 -3.76 -2.35 15.41
C GLU A 355 -3.34 -3.82 15.37
N GLU A 356 -4.02 -4.68 16.13
CA GLU A 356 -3.77 -6.13 16.13
C GLU A 356 -4.03 -6.74 14.75
N GLU A 357 -5.14 -6.40 14.10
CA GLU A 357 -5.47 -6.85 12.74
C GLU A 357 -4.39 -6.43 11.73
N PHE A 358 -3.92 -5.19 11.80
CA PHE A 358 -2.92 -4.67 10.86
C PHE A 358 -1.51 -5.19 11.15
N LEU A 359 -1.16 -5.38 12.42
CA LEU A 359 0.09 -6.02 12.81
C LEU A 359 0.12 -7.50 12.40
N GLU A 360 -1.00 -8.22 12.53
CA GLU A 360 -1.08 -9.60 12.07
C GLU A 360 -0.98 -9.68 10.54
N ARG A 361 -1.62 -8.74 9.82
CA ARG A 361 -1.41 -8.59 8.37
C ARG A 361 0.04 -8.29 8.03
N PHE A 362 0.73 -7.48 8.82
CA PHE A 362 2.16 -7.26 8.67
C PHE A 362 2.93 -8.57 8.80
N ARG A 363 2.76 -9.33 9.89
CA ARG A 363 3.42 -10.64 10.07
C ARG A 363 3.17 -11.57 8.89
N ASN A 364 1.97 -11.58 8.34
CA ASN A 364 1.56 -12.44 7.24
C ASN A 364 1.83 -11.88 5.84
N GLY A 365 2.61 -10.81 5.68
CA GLY A 365 2.94 -10.27 4.35
C GLY A 365 1.72 -9.75 3.57
N GLY A 366 0.75 -9.17 4.27
CA GLY A 366 -0.40 -8.46 3.71
C GLY A 366 -1.73 -9.22 3.76
N ALA A 367 -1.71 -10.54 3.94
CA ALA A 367 -2.92 -11.37 4.13
C ALA A 367 -3.44 -11.26 5.57
N GLU A 368 -4.73 -11.54 5.80
CA GLU A 368 -5.29 -11.47 7.15
C GLU A 368 -4.74 -12.58 8.03
N ARG A 369 -4.57 -13.78 7.46
CA ARG A 369 -4.10 -14.96 8.17
C ARG A 369 -3.14 -15.77 7.30
N ALA A 370 -2.28 -16.56 7.93
CA ALA A 370 -1.36 -17.46 7.24
C ALA A 370 -2.09 -18.49 6.36
N GLU A 371 -3.28 -18.91 6.77
CA GLU A 371 -4.12 -19.89 6.08
C GLU A 371 -4.73 -19.33 4.79
N ASP A 372 -4.81 -18.00 4.62
CA ASP A 372 -5.31 -17.39 3.38
C ASP A 372 -4.42 -17.76 2.17
N TYR A 373 -3.16 -18.10 2.43
CA TYR A 373 -2.23 -18.62 1.44
C TYR A 373 -2.47 -20.09 1.08
N ASN A 374 -3.33 -20.82 1.79
CA ASN A 374 -3.84 -22.13 1.33
C ASN A 374 -4.97 -21.96 0.32
N SER A 375 -4.71 -21.11 -0.67
CA SER A 375 -5.63 -20.75 -1.73
C SER A 375 -4.95 -20.83 -3.08
N VAL A 376 -5.76 -21.13 -4.10
CA VAL A 376 -5.38 -21.10 -5.51
C VAL A 376 -5.20 -19.69 -6.04
N GLU A 377 -5.62 -18.68 -5.27
CA GLU A 377 -5.39 -17.26 -5.57
C GLU A 377 -3.91 -16.87 -5.40
N SER A 378 -3.15 -17.66 -4.63
CA SER A 378 -1.70 -17.50 -4.47
C SER A 378 -0.98 -18.09 -5.68
N ARG A 379 -0.76 -17.25 -6.69
CA ARG A 379 -0.20 -17.64 -7.99
C ARG A 379 1.33 -17.70 -7.95
N ARG A 380 1.91 -18.73 -8.55
CA ARG A 380 3.36 -18.84 -8.81
C ARG A 380 3.76 -17.85 -9.91
N VAL A 381 4.87 -17.14 -9.70
CA VAL A 381 5.31 -15.99 -10.52
C VAL A 381 6.61 -16.28 -11.26
N THR A 382 7.54 -16.97 -10.61
CA THR A 382 8.86 -17.34 -11.15
C THR A 382 9.19 -18.76 -10.73
N ALA A 383 10.12 -19.40 -11.45
CA ALA A 383 10.56 -20.76 -11.19
C ALA A 383 12.10 -20.84 -11.27
N LEU A 384 12.69 -21.62 -10.38
CA LEU A 384 14.11 -21.99 -10.38
C LEU A 384 14.22 -23.51 -10.23
N VAL A 385 14.83 -24.17 -11.21
CA VAL A 385 14.98 -25.63 -11.22
C VAL A 385 16.35 -26.01 -10.66
N THR A 386 16.38 -26.88 -9.65
CA THR A 386 17.61 -27.41 -9.05
C THR A 386 17.48 -28.93 -8.90
N GLY A 387 18.16 -29.68 -9.78
CA GLY A 387 18.01 -31.13 -9.83
C GLY A 387 16.57 -31.55 -10.12
N SER A 388 15.96 -32.35 -9.25
CA SER A 388 14.57 -32.80 -9.36
C SER A 388 13.55 -31.90 -8.65
N THR A 389 14.00 -30.81 -8.03
CA THR A 389 13.13 -29.86 -7.32
C THR A 389 13.02 -28.56 -8.10
N THR A 390 11.80 -28.02 -8.18
CA THR A 390 11.57 -26.67 -8.70
C THR A 390 11.04 -25.78 -7.59
N THR A 391 11.75 -24.69 -7.34
CA THR A 391 11.35 -23.66 -6.38
C THR A 391 10.60 -22.56 -7.13
N TYR A 392 9.37 -22.28 -6.71
CA TYR A 392 8.56 -21.21 -7.27
C TYR A 392 8.38 -20.08 -6.26
N SER A 393 8.63 -18.83 -6.68
CA SER A 393 8.14 -17.68 -5.90
C SER A 393 6.66 -17.50 -6.13
N VAL A 394 5.90 -17.32 -5.05
CA VAL A 394 4.45 -17.12 -5.06
C VAL A 394 4.12 -15.66 -4.76
N GLY A 395 3.16 -15.10 -5.48
CA GLY A 395 2.77 -13.71 -5.35
C GLY A 395 2.11 -13.43 -3.99
N LEU A 396 2.61 -12.41 -3.29
CA LEU A 396 2.00 -11.85 -2.09
C LEU A 396 1.02 -10.70 -2.43
N PRO A 397 0.05 -10.39 -1.56
CA PRO A 397 -0.82 -9.23 -1.71
C PRO A 397 -0.05 -7.92 -1.89
N ARG A 398 -0.34 -7.19 -2.96
CA ARG A 398 0.27 -5.87 -3.23
C ARG A 398 -0.75 -4.73 -3.30
N HIS A 399 -2.03 -5.06 -3.23
CA HIS A 399 -3.11 -4.08 -3.34
C HIS A 399 -3.41 -3.42 -1.99
N PHE A 400 -3.55 -2.11 -2.00
CA PHE A 400 -4.04 -1.24 -0.93
C PHE A 400 -4.82 -0.10 -1.60
N GLN A 401 -5.53 0.71 -0.82
CA GLN A 401 -6.32 1.81 -1.37
C GLN A 401 -5.54 3.14 -1.28
N PRO A 402 -5.24 3.82 -2.42
CA PRO A 402 -4.47 5.07 -2.39
C PRO A 402 -5.10 6.19 -1.56
N CYS A 403 -6.42 6.21 -1.47
CA CYS A 403 -7.16 7.13 -0.62
C CYS A 403 -6.87 6.95 0.88
N GLU A 404 -6.58 5.73 1.35
CA GLU A 404 -6.16 5.52 2.75
C GLU A 404 -4.81 6.17 2.99
N MET A 405 -3.85 5.94 2.09
CA MET A 405 -2.50 6.45 2.23
C MET A 405 -2.41 7.98 2.20
N ILE A 406 -3.12 8.66 1.29
CA ILE A 406 -3.13 10.13 1.27
C ILE A 406 -3.79 10.72 2.52
N THR A 407 -4.82 10.06 3.06
CA THR A 407 -5.45 10.48 4.32
C THR A 407 -4.51 10.29 5.51
N VAL A 408 -3.83 9.15 5.62
CA VAL A 408 -2.78 8.94 6.65
C VAL A 408 -1.71 10.02 6.53
N LYS A 409 -1.16 10.24 5.33
CA LYS A 409 -0.15 11.27 5.07
C LYS A 409 -0.60 12.66 5.55
N ALA A 410 -1.83 13.05 5.24
CA ALA A 410 -2.39 14.34 5.62
C ALA A 410 -2.59 14.51 7.14
N LEU A 411 -2.91 13.43 7.85
CA LEU A 411 -3.26 13.44 9.26
C LEU A 411 -2.06 13.25 10.20
N HIS A 412 -0.83 13.11 9.70
CA HIS A 412 0.36 12.84 10.53
C HIS A 412 0.62 13.86 11.67
N ARG A 413 0.14 15.11 11.52
CA ARG A 413 0.26 16.19 12.53
C ARG A 413 -1.04 16.51 13.28
N THR A 414 -2.09 15.72 13.12
CA THR A 414 -3.35 15.97 13.85
C THR A 414 -3.12 15.99 15.37
N LEU A 415 -3.77 16.95 16.03
CA LEU A 415 -3.82 17.08 17.48
C LEU A 415 -4.81 16.11 18.12
N ARG A 416 -5.60 15.34 17.34
CA ARG A 416 -6.52 14.30 17.84
C ARG A 416 -5.76 12.98 18.09
N PRO A 417 -5.48 12.59 19.36
CA PRO A 417 -4.57 11.46 19.63
C PRO A 417 -5.07 10.12 19.08
N ARG A 418 -6.38 9.86 19.16
CA ARG A 418 -7.00 8.63 18.62
C ARG A 418 -6.89 8.53 17.10
N LEU A 419 -7.08 9.64 16.40
CA LEU A 419 -6.98 9.68 14.94
C LEU A 419 -5.53 9.54 14.49
N ARG A 420 -4.59 10.16 15.21
CA ARG A 420 -3.15 9.94 14.99
C ARG A 420 -2.77 8.47 15.18
N ARG A 421 -3.22 7.85 16.26
CA ARG A 421 -2.97 6.43 16.54
C ARG A 421 -3.58 5.51 15.48
N LEU A 422 -4.78 5.82 14.98
CA LEU A 422 -5.36 5.12 13.82
C LEU A 422 -4.46 5.21 12.59
N CYS A 423 -3.90 6.39 12.31
CA CYS A 423 -2.97 6.58 11.20
C CYS A 423 -1.70 5.75 11.38
N GLU A 424 -1.14 5.69 12.60
CA GLU A 424 0.01 4.86 12.96
C GLU A 424 -0.29 3.36 12.78
N ALA A 425 -1.50 2.91 13.15
CA ALA A 425 -1.95 1.55 12.90
C ALA A 425 -1.94 1.20 11.38
N TYR A 426 -2.43 2.11 10.54
CA TYR A 426 -2.43 1.93 9.08
C TYR A 426 -1.02 1.79 8.49
N LEU A 427 0.03 2.29 9.16
CA LEU A 427 1.41 2.08 8.70
C LEU A 427 1.76 0.58 8.65
N TRP A 428 1.29 -0.23 9.60
CA TRP A 428 1.43 -1.70 9.56
C TRP A 428 0.77 -2.29 8.32
N HIS A 429 -0.43 -1.83 7.99
CA HIS A 429 -1.15 -2.27 6.81
C HIS A 429 -0.37 -1.99 5.51
N PHE A 430 0.30 -0.85 5.42
CA PHE A 430 1.07 -0.47 4.23
C PHE A 430 2.42 -1.19 4.13
N VAL A 431 3.20 -1.22 5.22
CA VAL A 431 4.52 -1.88 5.21
C VAL A 431 4.41 -3.40 5.04
N ALA A 432 3.28 -4.00 5.42
CA ALA A 432 2.96 -5.41 5.15
C ALA A 432 3.08 -5.79 3.66
N ARG A 433 2.91 -4.82 2.75
CA ARG A 433 2.84 -5.01 1.28
C ARG A 433 4.13 -4.61 0.55
N GLN A 434 5.21 -4.32 1.29
CA GLN A 434 6.51 -3.93 0.75
C GLN A 434 7.27 -5.16 0.22
N HIS A 435 6.89 -5.63 -0.97
CA HIS A 435 7.45 -6.85 -1.57
C HIS A 435 8.31 -6.59 -2.82
N GLY A 436 8.71 -5.35 -3.07
CA GLY A 436 9.58 -5.05 -4.21
C GLY A 436 11.02 -5.45 -3.94
N PRO A 437 11.81 -5.71 -5.00
CA PRO A 437 13.25 -5.94 -4.88
C PRO A 437 13.96 -4.82 -4.12
N GLY A 438 14.98 -5.15 -3.33
CA GLY A 438 15.73 -4.17 -2.52
C GLY A 438 14.87 -3.43 -1.50
N GLY A 439 13.72 -4.00 -1.10
CA GLY A 439 12.72 -3.38 -0.23
C GLY A 439 11.97 -2.21 -0.88
N ARG A 440 12.01 -2.07 -2.21
CA ARG A 440 11.21 -1.07 -2.92
C ARG A 440 9.71 -1.32 -2.72
N PHE A 441 8.93 -0.25 -2.69
CA PHE A 441 7.46 -0.37 -2.76
C PHE A 441 7.03 -0.75 -4.18
N ALA A 442 6.76 -2.04 -4.39
CA ALA A 442 6.14 -2.55 -5.62
C ALA A 442 4.61 -2.42 -5.54
N GLY A 443 4.13 -1.20 -5.31
CA GLY A 443 2.71 -0.88 -5.28
C GLY A 443 2.14 -0.58 -6.67
N ASN A 444 0.82 -0.38 -6.75
CA ASN A 444 0.08 -0.09 -7.98
C ASN A 444 0.64 1.17 -8.68
N SER A 445 1.62 0.98 -9.58
CA SER A 445 2.47 2.02 -10.19
C SER A 445 1.69 3.14 -10.86
N ARG A 446 0.43 2.88 -11.19
CA ARG A 446 -0.47 3.86 -11.76
C ARG A 446 -0.83 4.99 -10.80
N HIS A 447 -1.08 4.69 -9.52
CA HIS A 447 -1.68 5.66 -8.58
C HIS A 447 -0.65 6.40 -7.72
N MET A 448 0.36 5.70 -7.22
CA MET A 448 1.38 6.25 -6.31
C MET A 448 2.73 5.60 -6.58
N GLY A 449 3.77 6.43 -6.67
CA GLY A 449 5.15 5.98 -6.86
C GLY A 449 5.83 5.59 -5.54
N ALA A 450 7.02 4.96 -5.62
CA ALA A 450 7.78 4.55 -4.43
C ALA A 450 8.12 5.71 -3.48
N PHE A 451 8.42 6.90 -4.03
CA PHE A 451 8.67 8.11 -3.24
C PHE A 451 7.43 8.58 -2.46
N PHE A 452 6.20 8.31 -2.93
CA PHE A 452 5.00 8.62 -2.15
C PHE A 452 4.97 7.85 -0.82
N TYR A 453 5.30 6.55 -0.86
CA TYR A 453 5.37 5.72 0.35
C TYR A 453 6.46 6.23 1.27
N LEU A 454 7.62 6.55 0.70
CA LEU A 454 8.76 7.00 1.47
C LEU A 454 8.45 8.31 2.20
N ASP A 455 7.79 9.26 1.52
CA ASP A 455 7.31 10.52 2.13
C ASP A 455 6.28 10.24 3.24
N LEU A 456 5.34 9.33 3.00
CA LEU A 456 4.39 8.91 4.02
C LEU A 456 5.12 8.36 5.27
N PHE A 457 6.04 7.41 5.13
CA PHE A 457 6.73 6.82 6.28
C PHE A 457 7.68 7.80 6.97
N ALA A 458 8.36 8.68 6.22
CA ALA A 458 9.25 9.70 6.78
C ALA A 458 8.55 10.72 7.70
N ARG A 459 7.21 10.77 7.67
CA ARG A 459 6.41 11.66 8.53
C ARG A 459 6.14 11.11 9.93
N TYR A 460 6.42 9.83 10.18
CA TYR A 460 6.10 9.16 11.43
C TYR A 460 7.35 8.63 12.15
N ASP A 461 7.48 8.97 13.42
CA ASP A 461 8.38 8.25 14.33
C ASP A 461 7.66 7.03 14.88
N HIS A 462 7.64 5.95 14.10
CA HIS A 462 6.92 4.73 14.42
C HIS A 462 7.70 3.49 13.95
N PRO A 463 7.65 2.34 14.66
CA PRO A 463 8.35 1.12 14.27
C PRO A 463 8.09 0.68 12.83
N ALA A 464 6.83 0.68 12.38
CA ALA A 464 6.47 0.34 11.00
C ALA A 464 7.15 1.24 9.95
N ALA A 465 7.29 2.54 10.25
CA ALA A 465 7.95 3.49 9.38
C ALA A 465 9.47 3.26 9.31
N LYS A 466 10.10 3.01 10.46
CA LYS A 466 11.53 2.66 10.53
C LYS A 466 11.82 1.37 9.76
N ILE A 467 11.00 0.32 9.94
CA ILE A 467 11.10 -0.93 9.18
C ILE A 467 11.00 -0.66 7.67
N ALA A 468 9.97 0.09 7.25
CA ALA A 468 9.76 0.45 5.86
C ALA A 468 10.98 1.14 5.24
N ILE A 469 11.57 2.11 5.95
CA ILE A 469 12.71 2.88 5.49
C ILE A 469 13.98 2.03 5.48
N LEU A 470 14.27 1.29 6.56
CA LEU A 470 15.47 0.43 6.64
C LEU A 470 15.47 -0.65 5.56
N ARG A 471 14.31 -1.25 5.26
CA ARG A 471 14.17 -2.19 4.13
C ARG A 471 14.46 -1.55 2.79
N SER A 472 14.15 -0.26 2.64
CA SER A 472 14.32 0.50 1.40
C SER A 472 15.77 0.90 1.13
N LEU A 473 16.69 0.79 2.12
CA LEU A 473 18.07 1.29 1.98
C LEU A 473 18.84 0.72 0.79
N PRO A 474 18.80 -0.60 0.49
CA PRO A 474 19.49 -1.13 -0.67
C PRO A 474 19.04 -0.45 -1.97
N TRP A 475 17.72 -0.30 -2.15
CA TRP A 475 17.15 0.41 -3.30
C TRP A 475 17.56 1.89 -3.32
N LEU A 476 17.54 2.58 -2.17
CA LEU A 476 17.90 4.00 -2.10
C LEU A 476 19.36 4.24 -2.45
N VAL A 477 20.28 3.38 -2.01
CA VAL A 477 21.70 3.52 -2.32
C VAL A 477 21.96 3.19 -3.79
N GLU A 478 21.39 2.09 -4.30
CA GLU A 478 21.58 1.64 -5.68
C GLU A 478 21.06 2.66 -6.71
N GLU A 479 19.95 3.34 -6.43
CA GLU A 479 19.30 4.29 -7.35
C GLU A 479 19.72 5.75 -7.12
N GLN A 480 20.79 6.00 -6.36
CA GLN A 480 21.32 7.35 -6.24
C GLN A 480 21.97 7.79 -7.56
N ASN A 481 21.57 8.96 -8.07
CA ASN A 481 22.17 9.54 -9.26
C ASN A 481 23.61 10.00 -8.98
N ALA A 482 24.43 10.05 -10.04
CA ALA A 482 25.82 10.51 -9.97
C ALA A 482 25.99 11.96 -9.47
N ASP A 483 24.96 12.79 -9.61
CA ASP A 483 24.92 14.17 -9.12
C ASP A 483 24.55 14.28 -7.63
N GLY A 484 24.23 13.17 -6.96
CA GLY A 484 23.79 13.12 -5.55
C GLY A 484 22.27 13.08 -5.34
N SER A 485 21.46 13.25 -6.40
CA SER A 485 19.99 13.27 -6.33
C SER A 485 19.34 11.90 -6.43
N TRP A 486 18.01 11.88 -6.28
CA TRP A 486 17.15 10.74 -6.62
C TRP A 486 16.05 11.14 -7.60
N GLY A 487 15.52 10.16 -8.34
CA GLY A 487 14.46 10.38 -9.32
C GLY A 487 14.97 10.93 -10.65
N GLU A 488 14.02 11.34 -11.50
CA GLU A 488 14.28 11.73 -12.89
C GLU A 488 13.55 13.03 -13.26
N GLY A 489 14.11 13.76 -14.22
CA GLY A 489 13.51 14.99 -14.77
C GLY A 489 13.14 16.02 -13.70
N ASP A 490 11.97 16.64 -13.87
CA ASP A 490 11.47 17.70 -12.98
C ASP A 490 11.13 17.21 -11.57
N GLY A 491 11.03 15.89 -11.37
CA GLY A 491 10.72 15.28 -10.07
C GLY A 491 11.94 15.08 -9.15
N LYS A 492 13.16 15.39 -9.62
CA LYS A 492 14.41 15.11 -8.89
C LYS A 492 14.49 15.80 -7.53
N ASP A 493 14.16 17.10 -7.45
CA ASP A 493 14.28 17.84 -6.19
C ASP A 493 13.31 17.30 -5.13
N ALA A 494 12.06 17.01 -5.52
CA ALA A 494 11.04 16.43 -4.64
C ALA A 494 11.43 15.03 -4.15
N ALA A 495 11.87 14.16 -5.06
CA ALA A 495 12.34 12.81 -4.70
C ALA A 495 13.55 12.87 -3.76
N THR A 496 14.50 13.76 -4.03
CA THR A 496 15.70 13.96 -3.20
C THR A 496 15.32 14.41 -1.79
N ARG A 497 14.43 15.40 -1.64
CA ARG A 497 13.92 15.84 -0.34
C ARG A 497 13.32 14.68 0.46
N VAL A 498 12.46 13.89 -0.18
CA VAL A 498 11.80 12.74 0.46
C VAL A 498 12.79 11.68 0.92
N VAL A 499 13.79 11.35 0.10
CA VAL A 499 14.82 10.37 0.48
C VAL A 499 15.62 10.86 1.68
N LEU A 500 16.04 12.13 1.67
CA LEU A 500 16.79 12.72 2.79
C LEU A 500 15.95 12.71 4.07
N ALA A 501 14.64 12.98 3.97
CA ALA A 501 13.75 12.88 5.10
C ALA A 501 13.67 11.47 5.69
N ALA A 502 13.55 10.46 4.84
CA ALA A 502 13.54 9.08 5.29
C ALA A 502 14.87 8.67 5.95
N LEU A 503 16.02 9.03 5.34
CA LEU A 503 17.34 8.71 5.89
C LEU A 503 17.58 9.36 7.27
N GLN A 504 17.04 10.57 7.50
CA GLN A 504 17.07 11.20 8.82
C GLN A 504 16.25 10.43 9.86
N CYS A 505 15.08 9.92 9.50
CA CYS A 505 14.22 9.16 10.43
C CYS A 505 14.91 7.90 11.00
N VAL A 506 15.86 7.34 10.26
CA VAL A 506 16.66 6.16 10.67
C VAL A 506 18.09 6.53 11.09
N SER A 507 18.37 7.82 11.30
CA SER A 507 19.67 8.34 11.76
C SER A 507 20.88 7.99 10.89
N LEU A 508 20.67 7.71 9.59
CA LEU A 508 21.77 7.48 8.64
C LEU A 508 22.42 8.78 8.17
N ILE A 509 21.70 9.89 8.28
CA ILE A 509 22.25 11.24 8.11
C ILE A 509 21.84 12.07 9.32
N SER A 510 22.79 12.80 9.89
CA SER A 510 22.56 13.60 11.10
C SER A 510 21.91 14.94 10.77
N ARG A 511 21.05 15.43 11.67
CA ARG A 511 20.62 16.85 11.76
C ARG A 511 21.75 17.82 12.12
N ALA A 512 22.96 17.32 12.40
CA ALA A 512 24.07 18.08 12.94
C ALA A 512 24.75 18.98 11.89
N GLN A 513 24.00 19.98 11.42
CA GLN A 513 24.49 21.32 11.09
C GLN A 513 23.55 22.46 11.57
N CYS A 514 22.53 22.23 12.42
CA CYS A 514 21.81 23.32 13.12
C CYS A 514 21.27 22.91 14.51
N PRO A 515 21.83 23.39 15.64
CA PRO A 515 21.29 23.16 16.97
C PRO A 515 20.35 24.30 17.37
N GLU A 516 19.13 24.37 16.83
CA GLU A 516 18.15 25.38 17.30
C GLU A 516 16.68 25.07 16.93
N LEU A 517 16.22 23.82 17.04
CA LEU A 517 14.77 23.50 16.99
C LEU A 517 14.42 22.32 17.91
N ALA A 518 14.95 22.31 19.13
CA ALA A 518 14.34 21.58 20.23
C ALA A 518 13.43 22.57 20.98
N GLY A 519 12.11 22.45 20.79
CA GLY A 519 11.16 23.04 21.73
C GLY A 519 11.37 22.44 23.13
N PRO A 520 10.94 23.15 24.19
CA PRO A 520 11.26 22.76 25.56
C PRO A 520 10.69 21.37 25.85
N SER A 521 11.54 20.53 26.43
CA SER A 521 11.15 19.27 27.03
C SER A 521 10.43 19.60 28.34
N ASP A 522 9.18 19.18 28.46
CA ASP A 522 8.56 18.81 29.73
C ASP A 522 8.12 17.35 29.64
#